data_AF-A0A1J3CFI9-F1
#
_entry.id   AF-A0A1J3CFI9-F1
#
_cell.length_a   1.000
_cell.length_b   1.000
_cell.length_c   1.000
_cell.angle_alpha   90.00
_cell.angle_beta   90.00
_cell.angle_gamma   90.00
#
_symmetry.space_group_name_H-M   'P 1'
#
loop_
_entity.id
_entity.type
_entity.pdbx_description
1 polymer ?
#
loop_
_entity_poly.entity_id
_entity_poly.type
_entity_poly.pdbx_seq_one_letter_code
_entity_poly.pdbx_strand_id
1 'polypeptide(L)' 'GIVDPKLGERFDAGSAWKITEVAMACASRSSKNRPTMSQVVAELKESVSRARAGGGSGASSFTEPAMTAFDSGMFPQAR' A
#
# COMPACT_ATOMS: atom_id res chain seq x y z
N GLY A 1 -0.27 8.67 -21.59
CA GLY A 1 -1.03 8.17 -20.43
C GLY A 1 -0.56 8.90 -19.19
N ILE A 2 -1.42 9.06 -18.19
CA ILE A 2 -1.10 9.74 -16.90
C ILE A 2 -0.30 8.82 -15.96
N VAL A 3 -0.24 7.52 -16.26
CA VAL A 3 0.50 6.50 -15.51
C VAL A 3 1.98 6.59 -15.83
N ASP A 4 2.85 6.53 -14.81
CA ASP A 4 4.31 6.56 -14.97
C ASP A 4 4.77 5.43 -15.92
N PRO A 5 5.50 5.75 -17.00
CA PRO A 5 6.01 4.75 -17.95
C PRO A 5 6.85 3.64 -17.30
N LYS A 6 7.47 3.91 -16.15
CA LYS A 6 8.27 2.94 -15.39
C LYS A 6 7.44 1.87 -14.70
N LEU A 7 6.12 2.06 -14.54
CA LEU A 7 5.24 1.00 -14.04
C LEU A 7 5.07 -0.15 -15.06
N GLY A 8 5.33 0.09 -16.35
CA GLY A 8 5.36 -0.92 -17.41
C GLY A 8 4.08 -1.77 -17.51
N GLU A 9 4.19 -2.98 -18.09
CA GLU A 9 3.11 -4.00 -18.16
C GLU A 9 2.74 -4.61 -16.79
N ARG A 10 3.38 -4.18 -15.70
CA ARG A 10 3.13 -4.73 -14.35
C ARG A 10 1.84 -4.21 -13.74
N PHE A 11 1.29 -3.12 -14.27
CA PHE A 11 0.02 -2.55 -13.82
C PHE A 11 -0.91 -2.36 -15.00
N ASP A 12 -2.11 -2.93 -14.93
CA ASP A 12 -3.14 -2.65 -15.89
C ASP A 12 -3.65 -1.21 -15.71
N ALA A 13 -4.06 -0.58 -16.82
CA ALA A 13 -4.53 0.81 -16.81
C ALA A 13 -5.74 1.03 -15.88
N GLY A 14 -6.58 0.01 -15.69
CA GLY A 14 -7.73 0.05 -14.80
C GLY A 14 -7.33 0.09 -13.32
N SER A 15 -6.44 -0.81 -12.90
CA SER A 15 -5.89 -0.79 -11.54
C SER A 15 -5.07 0.46 -11.27
N ALA A 16 -4.31 0.96 -12.24
CA ALA A 16 -3.58 2.22 -12.09
C ALA A 16 -4.53 3.42 -11.91
N TRP A 17 -5.62 3.47 -12.68
CA TRP A 17 -6.67 4.47 -12.51
C TRP A 17 -7.32 4.37 -11.13
N LYS A 18 -7.69 3.16 -10.70
CA LYS A 18 -8.31 2.92 -9.39
C LYS A 18 -7.41 3.35 -8.23
N ILE A 19 -6.11 3.05 -8.30
CA ILE A 19 -5.12 3.53 -7.31
C ILE A 19 -5.06 5.07 -7.29
N THR A 20 -5.12 5.70 -8.46
CA THR A 20 -5.08 7.16 -8.58
C THR A 20 -6.30 7.79 -7.92
N GLU A 21 -7.50 7.23 -8.12
CA GLU A 21 -8.73 7.70 -7.46
C GLU A 21 -8.62 7.63 -5.93
N VAL A 22 -8.12 6.50 -5.40
CA VAL A 22 -7.90 6.31 -3.96
C VAL A 22 -6.87 7.31 -3.42
N ALA A 23 -5.77 7.53 -4.15
CA ALA A 23 -4.74 8.50 -3.76
C ALA A 23 -5.28 9.93 -3.71
N MET A 24 -6.10 10.33 -4.70
CA MET A 24 -6.75 11.64 -4.70
C MET A 24 -7.74 11.80 -3.54
N ALA A 25 -8.51 10.76 -3.22
CA ALA A 25 -9.41 10.77 -2.07
C ALA A 25 -8.63 10.92 -0.75
N CYS A 26 -7.51 10.20 -0.58
CA CYS A 26 -6.61 10.35 0.57
C CYS A 26 -6.03 11.76 0.69
N ALA A 27 -5.68 12.40 -0.44
CA ALA A 27 -5.12 13.75 -0.49
C ALA A 27 -6.19 14.86 -0.42
N SER A 28 -7.48 14.52 -0.27
CA SER A 28 -8.55 15.50 -0.18
C SER A 28 -8.30 16.53 0.93
N ARG A 29 -8.53 17.81 0.61
CA ARG A 29 -8.45 18.91 1.58
C ARG A 29 -9.49 18.75 2.69
N SER A 30 -10.67 18.22 2.35
CA SER A 30 -11.71 17.84 3.31
C SER A 30 -11.39 16.49 3.92
N SER A 31 -11.22 16.43 5.25
CA SER A 31 -10.97 15.20 5.99
C SER A 31 -12.13 14.20 5.89
N LYS A 32 -13.37 14.68 5.77
CA LYS A 32 -14.57 13.84 5.64
C LYS A 32 -14.59 13.01 4.35
N ASN A 33 -13.89 13.46 3.32
CA ASN A 33 -13.80 12.76 2.04
C ASN A 33 -12.60 11.81 1.99
N ARG A 34 -11.73 11.83 3.01
CA ARG A 34 -10.60 10.91 3.09
C ARG A 34 -11.15 9.54 3.52
N PRO A 35 -10.82 8.48 2.78
CA PRO A 35 -11.19 7.13 3.17
C PRO A 35 -10.51 6.72 4.48
N THR A 36 -11.08 5.75 5.17
CA THR A 36 -10.43 5.11 6.32
C THR A 36 -9.23 4.29 5.85
N MET A 37 -8.23 4.08 6.72
CA MET A 37 -7.09 3.23 6.38
C MET A 37 -7.50 1.79 6.02
N SER A 38 -8.60 1.27 6.59
CA SER A 38 -9.14 -0.04 6.20
C SER A 38 -9.65 -0.07 4.75
N GLN A 39 -10.36 0.98 4.32
CA GLN A 39 -10.81 1.13 2.94
C GLN A 39 -9.63 1.27 1.98
N VAL A 40 -8.63 2.08 2.33
CA VAL A 40 -7.40 2.24 1.54
C VAL A 40 -6.69 0.90 1.34
N VAL A 41 -6.48 0.14 2.42
CA VAL A 41 -5.79 -1.15 2.34
C VAL A 41 -6.60 -2.17 1.52
N ALA A 42 -7.93 -2.17 1.64
CA ALA A 42 -8.78 -3.07 0.85
C ALA A 42 -8.67 -2.78 -0.65
N GLU A 43 -8.81 -1.51 -1.06
CA GLU A 43 -8.73 -1.07 -2.45
C GLU A 43 -7.34 -1.31 -3.08
N LEU A 44 -6.28 -1.08 -2.30
CA LEU A 44 -4.91 -1.35 -2.74
C LEU A 44 -4.64 -2.85 -2.89
N LYS A 45 -5.10 -3.68 -1.96
CA LYS A 45 -4.95 -5.15 -2.07
C LYS A 45 -5.60 -5.68 -3.33
N GLU A 46 -6.82 -5.23 -3.63
CA GLU A 46 -7.53 -5.64 -4.83
C GLU A 46 -6.76 -5.26 -6.11
N SER A 47 -6.24 -4.03 -6.17
CA SER A 47 -5.49 -3.50 -7.31
C SER A 47 -4.14 -4.19 -7.52
N VAL A 48 -3.43 -4.54 -6.43
CA VAL A 48 -2.16 -5.27 -6.49
C VAL A 48 -2.37 -6.75 -6.82
N SER A 49 -3.47 -7.36 -6.35
CA SER A 49 -3.83 -8.73 -6.69
C SER A 49 -4.10 -8.88 -8.20
N ARG A 50 -4.76 -7.90 -8.82
CA ARG A 50 -4.96 -7.86 -10.27
C ARG A 50 -3.65 -7.79 -11.05
N ALA A 51 -2.71 -6.96 -10.60
CA ALA A 51 -1.36 -6.85 -11.18
C ALA A 51 -0.56 -8.17 -11.11
N ARG A 52 -0.73 -8.98 -10.05
CA ARG A 52 -0.02 -10.25 -9.88
C ARG A 52 -0.63 -11.44 -10.61
N ALA A 53 -1.91 -11.38 -10.97
CA ALA A 53 -2.56 -12.47 -11.71
C ALA A 53 -1.96 -12.72 -13.11
N GLY A 54 -1.15 -11.79 -13.63
CA GLY A 54 -0.37 -11.95 -14.87
C GLY A 54 1.07 -12.45 -14.69
N GLY A 55 1.53 -12.74 -13.48
CA GLY A 55 2.91 -13.17 -13.19
C GLY A 55 2.95 -14.43 -12.35
N GLY A 56 3.37 -15.53 -12.97
CA GLY A 56 3.41 -16.87 -12.36
C GLY A 56 4.05 -16.94 -10.98
N SER A 57 3.43 -17.79 -10.14
CA SER A 57 3.95 -18.53 -8.99
C SER A 57 5.12 -17.91 -8.21
N GLY A 58 4.78 -17.35 -7.05
CA GLY A 58 5.71 -17.10 -5.96
C GLY A 58 4.92 -16.85 -4.68
N ALA A 59 4.52 -17.93 -4.01
CA ALA A 59 3.93 -17.85 -2.67
C ALA A 59 4.96 -17.21 -1.71
N SER A 60 4.79 -15.94 -1.36
CA SER A 60 5.41 -15.41 -0.15
C SER A 60 4.49 -15.79 1.00
N SER A 61 4.69 -16.99 1.55
CA SER A 61 4.24 -17.32 2.89
C SER A 61 4.73 -16.21 3.82
N PHE A 62 3.77 -15.60 4.50
CA PHE A 62 3.96 -14.72 5.64
C PHE A 62 4.73 -15.52 6.69
N THR A 63 6.05 -15.37 6.74
CA THR A 63 6.80 -15.79 7.91
C THR A 63 6.53 -14.76 9.00
N GLU A 64 5.80 -15.21 10.02
CA GLU A 64 5.63 -14.52 11.29
C GLU A 64 6.95 -13.87 11.73
N PRO A 65 6.99 -12.55 12.01
CA PRO A 65 8.18 -11.96 12.58
C PRO A 65 8.36 -12.53 13.99
N ALA A 66 9.36 -13.40 14.16
CA ALA A 66 9.81 -13.80 15.48
C ALA A 66 10.14 -12.55 16.29
N MET A 67 9.52 -12.45 17.46
CA MET A 67 9.72 -11.43 18.48
C MET A 67 11.21 -11.04 18.63
N THR A 68 11.61 -9.92 18.03
CA THR A 68 12.89 -9.30 18.38
C THR A 68 12.68 -8.61 19.71
N ALA A 69 13.29 -9.13 20.77
CA ALA A 69 13.33 -8.50 22.08
C ALA A 69 13.82 -7.05 21.95
N PHE A 70 12.95 -6.09 22.24
CA PHE A 70 13.29 -4.67 22.30
C PHE A 70 14.00 -4.42 23.64
N ASP A 71 15.29 -4.75 23.69
CA ASP A 71 16.14 -4.32 24.81
C ASP A 71 17.04 -3.19 24.32
N SER A 72 16.61 -1.98 24.59
CA SER A 72 17.48 -0.83 24.84
C SER A 72 16.64 0.26 25.51
N GLY A 73 16.61 0.20 26.83
CA GLY A 73 16.14 1.30 27.66
C GLY A 73 16.99 2.55 27.38
N MET A 74 16.37 3.55 26.76
CA MET A 74 16.89 4.90 26.71
C MET A 74 15.90 5.79 27.47
N PHE A 75 16.23 6.08 28.73
CA PHE A 75 15.47 7.03 29.54
C PHE A 75 15.94 8.44 29.14
N PRO A 76 15.07 9.32 28.62
CA PRO A 76 15.49 10.68 28.31
C PRO A 76 15.71 11.44 29.62
N GLN A 77 16.94 11.90 29.86
CA GLN A 77 17.17 12.91 30.91
C GLN A 77 16.77 14.28 30.38
N ALA A 78 15.84 14.92 31.10
CA ALA A 78 15.63 16.36 30.98
C ALA A 78 16.86 17.09 31.53
N ARG A 79 17.18 18.24 30.94
CA ARG A 79 18.06 19.24 31.53
C ARG A 79 17.23 20.33 32.18
#